data_AF-A0A7K9HLV2-F1
#
_entry.id   AF-A0A7K9HLV2-F1
#
_cell.length_a   1.000
_cell.length_b   1.000
_cell.length_c   1.000
_cell.angle_alpha   90.00
_cell.angle_beta   90.00
_cell.angle_gamma   90.00
#
_symmetry.space_group_name_H-M   'P 1'
#
loop_
_entity.id
_entity.type
_entity.pdbx_description
1 polymer ?
#
loop_
_entity_poly.entity_id
_entity_poly.type
_entity_poly.pdbx_seq_one_letter_code
_entity_poly.pdbx_strand_id
1 'polypeptide(L)' 'LLPQAAHWVLPHSPNLARFYCSSQRGVARRLVLRMSPSVKRVLCRRCCSLLLPGLGGSLRLRGG' A
#
# COMPACT_ATOMS: atom_id res chain seq x y z
N LEU A 1 -3.27 6.03 9.89
CA LEU A 1 -3.45 7.27 9.11
C LEU A 1 -2.96 7.18 7.66
N LEU A 2 -1.67 6.98 7.36
CA LEU A 2 -1.17 6.94 5.96
C LEU A 2 -1.86 5.93 5.00
N PRO A 3 -2.25 4.70 5.41
CA PRO A 3 -2.91 3.77 4.48
C PRO A 3 -4.34 4.18 4.09
N GLN A 4 -4.97 5.08 4.86
CA GLN A 4 -6.29 5.65 4.52
C GLN A 4 -6.13 6.80 3.52
N ALA A 5 -5.17 7.70 3.73
CA ALA A 5 -4.85 8.77 2.79
C ALA A 5 -4.46 8.21 1.41
N ALA A 6 -3.62 7.18 1.39
CA ALA A 6 -3.21 6.55 0.14
C ALA A 6 -4.37 5.79 -0.55
N HIS A 7 -5.39 5.35 0.19
CA HIS A 7 -6.63 4.78 -0.35
C HIS A 7 -7.48 5.82 -1.09
N TRP A 8 -7.72 6.98 -0.46
CA TRP A 8 -8.54 8.06 -1.03
C TRP A 8 -7.87 8.74 -2.22
N VAL A 9 -6.53 8.82 -2.20
CA VAL A 9 -5.75 9.48 -3.25
C VAL A 9 -5.49 8.56 -4.44
N LEU A 10 -5.56 7.23 -4.27
CA LEU A 10 -5.35 6.26 -5.36
C LEU A 10 -6.20 6.52 -6.62
N PRO A 11 -7.53 6.74 -6.53
CA PRO A 11 -8.36 7.01 -7.72
C PRO A 11 -8.07 8.37 -8.37
N HIS A 12 -7.50 9.32 -7.64
CA HIS A 12 -7.21 10.67 -8.16
C HIS A 12 -5.78 10.80 -8.69
N SER A 13 -4.80 10.19 -8.01
CA SER A 13 -3.38 10.28 -8.35
C SER A 13 -2.57 9.08 -7.80
N PRO A 14 -2.31 8.05 -8.63
CA PRO A 14 -1.60 6.85 -8.19
C PRO A 14 -0.14 7.11 -7.76
N ASN A 15 0.47 8.20 -8.26
CA ASN A 15 1.83 8.61 -7.89
C ASN A 15 1.91 9.10 -6.44
N LEU A 16 0.92 9.85 -5.96
CA LEU A 16 0.87 10.29 -4.57
C LEU A 16 0.59 9.13 -3.62
N ALA A 17 -0.31 8.21 -4.00
CA ALA A 17 -0.53 6.99 -3.23
C ALA A 17 0.77 6.17 -3.06
N ARG A 18 1.59 6.04 -4.13
CA ARG A 18 2.92 5.42 -4.06
C ARG A 18 3.87 6.16 -3.12
N PHE A 19 3.88 7.50 -3.15
CA PHE A 19 4.73 8.31 -2.28
C PHE A 19 4.40 8.12 -0.80
N TYR A 20 3.11 8.13 -0.44
CA TYR A 20 2.68 7.86 0.94
C TYR A 20 3.11 6.46 1.39
N CYS A 21 2.94 5.46 0.52
CA CYS A 21 3.31 4.09 0.84
C CYS A 21 4.82 3.85 0.92
N SER A 22 5.62 4.48 0.05
CA SER A 22 7.09 4.39 0.12
C SER A 22 7.62 5.08 1.38
N SER A 23 7.07 6.26 1.71
CA SER A 23 7.41 7.02 2.91
C SER A 23 7.07 6.22 4.16
N GLN A 24 5.87 5.64 4.23
CA GLN A 24 5.45 4.83 5.37
C GLN A 24 6.36 3.61 5.57
N ARG A 25 6.76 2.94 4.47
CA ARG A 25 7.68 1.80 4.54
C ARG A 25 9.09 2.23 4.96
N GLY A 26 9.56 3.39 4.49
CA GLY A 26 10.85 3.96 4.90
C GLY A 26 10.88 4.32 6.38
N VAL A 27 9.82 4.94 6.90
CA VAL A 27 9.65 5.24 8.32
C VAL A 27 9.58 3.95 9.14
N ALA A 28 8.78 2.97 8.73
CA ALA A 28 8.67 1.70 9.44
C ALA A 28 10.02 0.94 9.51
N ARG A 29 10.84 1.00 8.46
CA ARG A 29 12.19 0.43 8.46
C ARG A 29 13.13 1.16 9.42
N ARG A 30 13.15 2.49 9.35
CA ARG A 30 14.00 3.33 10.22
C ARG A 30 13.67 3.17 11.70
N LEU A 31 12.38 3.04 12.01
CA LEU A 31 11.89 2.88 13.38
C LEU A 31 11.80 1.41 13.82
N VAL A 32 12.20 0.45 12.98
CA VAL A 32 12.09 -1.01 13.24
C VAL A 32 10.65 -1.40 13.63
N LEU A 33 9.65 -0.72 13.06
CA LEU A 33 8.25 -0.95 13.35
C LEU A 33 7.70 -2.11 12.53
N ARG A 34 7.00 -3.01 13.22
CA ARG A 34 6.29 -4.13 12.60
C ARG A 34 4.98 -3.63 11.99
N MET A 35 4.94 -3.45 10.68
CA MET A 35 3.70 -3.14 9.96
C MET A 35 2.67 -4.27 10.13
N SER A 36 1.43 -3.90 10.39
CA SER A 36 0.30 -4.84 10.43
C SER A 36 0.22 -5.66 9.14
N PRO A 37 -0.01 -6.99 9.22
CA PRO A 37 -0.06 -7.87 8.07
C PRO A 37 -1.12 -7.44 7.04
N SER A 38 -2.25 -6.87 7.48
CA SER A 38 -3.30 -6.37 6.60
C SER A 38 -2.80 -5.23 5.71
N VAL A 39 -2.04 -4.28 6.27
CA VAL A 39 -1.43 -3.15 5.53
C VAL A 39 -0.33 -3.65 4.59
N LYS A 40 0.43 -4.67 5.01
CA LYS A 40 1.53 -5.23 4.21
C LYS A 40 1.02 -5.99 2.98
N ARG A 41 -0.16 -6.63 3.05
CA ARG A 41 -0.78 -7.38 1.95
C ARG A 41 -1.34 -6.48 0.85
N VAL A 42 -1.86 -5.30 1.22
CA VAL A 42 -2.36 -4.30 0.26
C VAL A 42 -1.24 -3.44 -0.34
N LEU A 43 0.03 -3.74 -0.06
CA LEU A 43 1.17 -2.97 -0.59
C LEU A 43 2.11 -3.82 -1.44
N CYS A 44 2.38 -3.39 -2.66
CA CYS A 44 3.37 -4.04 -3.49
C CYS A 44 4.76 -3.96 -2.86
N ARG A 45 5.48 -5.09 -2.83
CA ARG A 45 6.84 -5.17 -2.25
C ARG A 45 7.89 -4.50 -3.12
N ARG A 46 7.67 -4.40 -4.43
CA ARG A 46 8.65 -3.92 -5.41
C ARG A 46 8.51 -2.44 -5.73
N CYS A 47 7.29 -1.96 -5.95
CA CYS A 47 7.01 -0.59 -6.37
C CYS A 47 6.19 0.24 -5.38
N CYS A 48 5.95 -0.27 -4.16
CA CYS A 48 5.20 0.42 -3.09
C CYS A 48 3.81 0.93 -3.50
N SER A 49 3.20 0.34 -4.54
CA SER A 49 1.85 0.68 -5.00
C SER A 49 0.80 0.03 -4.11
N LEU A 50 -0.33 0.71 -3.94
CA LEU A 50 -1.51 0.13 -3.28
C LEU A 50 -2.19 -0.86 -4.22
N LEU A 51 -2.28 -2.11 -3.76
CA LEU A 51 -2.98 -3.20 -4.42
C LEU A 51 -4.45 -3.14 -4.00
N LEU A 52 -5.19 -2.18 -4.55
CA LEU A 52 -6.64 -2.18 -4.43
C LEU A 52 -7.26 -3.05 -5.51
N PRO A 53 -8.22 -3.92 -5.15
CA PRO A 53 -9.05 -4.59 -6.14
C PRO A 53 -9.77 -3.54 -6.99
N GLY A 54 -9.54 -3.58 -8.31
CA GLY A 54 -10.22 -2.71 -9.28
C GLY A 54 -9.49 -1.43 -9.71
N LEU A 55 -8.42 -0.99 -9.02
CA LEU A 55 -7.72 0.26 -9.37
C LEU A 55 -6.21 0.12 -9.63
N GLY A 56 -5.53 -0.88 -9.04
CA GLY A 56 -4.07 -0.99 -9.15
C GLY A 56 -3.48 -2.39 -9.00
N GLY A 57 -4.33 -3.40 -8.81
CA GLY A 57 -3.92 -4.80 -8.80
C GLY A 57 -5.12 -5.73 -8.98
N SER A 58 -4.93 -6.79 -9.75
CA SER A 58 -5.88 -7.91 -9.76
C SER A 58 -5.68 -8.71 -8.48
N LEU A 59 -6.58 -8.53 -7.50
CA LEU A 59 -6.68 -9.42 -6.35
C LEU A 59 -7.25 -10.76 -6.85
N ARG A 60 -6.39 -11.71 -7.18
CA ARG A 60 -6.80 -13.09 -7.43
C ARG A 60 -6.92 -13.82 -6.09
N LEU A 61 -8.15 -13.99 -5.62
CA LEU A 61 -8.45 -14.92 -4.54
C LEU A 61 -8.24 -16.35 -5.08
N ARG A 62 -7.16 -17.02 -4.66
CA ARG A 62 -7.06 -18.48 -4.79
C ARG A 62 -7.68 -19.06 -3.52
N GLY A 63 -8.96 -19.39 -3.57
CA GLY A 63 -9.62 -20.33 -2.64
C GLY A 63 -10.01 -21.57 -3.44
N GLY A 64 -10.01 -22.78 -2.91
CA GLY A 64 -9.68 -23.30 -1.58
C GLY A 64 -9.30 -24.77 -1.72
#